data_AF-X0RH24-F1
#
_entry.id   AF-X0RH24-F1
#
_cell.length_a   1.000
_cell.length_b   1.000
_cell.length_c   1.000
_cell.angle_alpha   90.00
_cell.angle_beta   90.00
_cell.angle_gamma   90.00
#
_symmetry.space_group_name_H-M   'P 1'
#
loop_
_entity.id
_entity.type
_entity.pdbx_description
1 polymer ?
#
loop_
_entity_poly.entity_id
_entity_poly.type
_entity_poly.pdbx_seq_one_letter_code
_entity_poly.pdbx_strand_id
1 'polypeptide(L)'
;PEKSLGKPPERLSEDEVLAWEEIAAQCADGVLTGMDRAALETVACAFAWMWKADSVTVADRKTILTMLGKFGMTPSDRAGLSVAPPPKRGDFDDYE
;
A
#
# COMPACT_ATOMS: atom_id res chain seq x y z
N PRO A 1 -0.46 19.35 -2.90
CA PRO A 1 -0.02 18.41 -1.85
C PRO A 1 -0.85 17.13 -1.88
N GLU A 2 -0.24 16.01 -2.27
CA GLU A 2 -0.90 14.70 -2.14
C GLU A 2 -1.22 14.49 -0.66
N LYS A 3 -2.51 14.28 -0.37
CA LYS A 3 -2.94 13.95 0.99
C LYS A 3 -2.33 12.60 1.34
N SER A 4 -1.81 12.47 2.56
CA SER A 4 -1.35 11.17 3.06
C SER A 4 -2.49 10.14 2.98
N LEU A 5 -2.13 8.85 2.92
CA LEU A 5 -3.08 7.75 2.83
C LEU A 5 -4.20 7.87 3.86
N GLY A 6 -3.91 8.31 5.09
CA GLY A 6 -4.87 8.49 6.18
C GLY A 6 -5.24 7.18 6.89
N LYS A 7 -6.15 7.25 7.86
CA LYS A 7 -6.60 6.07 8.63
C LYS A 7 -7.46 5.11 7.79
N PRO A 8 -7.48 3.80 8.11
CA PRO A 8 -8.43 2.85 7.51
C PRO A 8 -9.88 3.35 7.62
N PRO A 9 -10.76 3.07 6.64
CA PRO A 9 -12.19 3.37 6.73
C PRO A 9 -12.86 2.66 7.92
N GLU A 10 -13.76 3.35 8.63
CA GLU A 10 -14.46 2.81 9.83
C GLU A 10 -15.36 1.59 9.55
N ARG A 11 -15.71 1.36 8.27
CA ARG A 11 -16.53 0.22 7.85
C ARG A 11 -15.75 -1.10 7.71
N LEU A 12 -14.41 -1.04 7.73
CA LEU A 12 -13.58 -2.23 7.64
C LEU A 12 -13.67 -3.04 8.94
N SER A 13 -13.76 -4.36 8.80
CA SER A 13 -13.59 -5.29 9.90
C SER A 13 -12.15 -5.33 10.41
N GLU A 14 -11.92 -5.94 11.57
CA GLU A 14 -10.60 -6.01 12.20
C GLU A 14 -9.53 -6.63 11.28
N ASP A 15 -9.86 -7.73 10.59
CA ASP A 15 -8.91 -8.36 9.66
C ASP A 15 -8.62 -7.49 8.42
N GLU A 16 -9.61 -6.75 7.95
CA GLU A 16 -9.45 -5.84 6.81
C GLU A 16 -8.62 -4.61 7.20
N VAL A 17 -8.73 -4.16 8.46
CA VAL A 17 -7.85 -3.13 9.02
C VAL A 17 -6.42 -3.65 9.13
N LEU A 18 -6.22 -4.87 9.64
CA LEU A 18 -4.90 -5.49 9.69
C LEU A 18 -4.29 -5.63 8.29
N ALA A 19 -5.06 -6.10 7.31
CA ALA A 19 -4.61 -6.19 5.93
C ALA A 19 -4.27 -4.82 5.34
N TRP A 20 -5.07 -3.78 5.61
CA TRP A 20 -4.78 -2.41 5.20
C TRP A 20 -3.44 -1.92 5.76
N GLU A 21 -3.23 -2.09 7.07
CA GLU A 21 -2.02 -1.63 7.75
C GLU A 21 -0.79 -2.42 7.28
N GLU A 22 -0.90 -3.73 7.12
CA GLU A 22 0.17 -4.58 6.61
C GLU A 22 0.58 -4.16 5.19
N ILE A 23 -0.39 -3.95 4.29
CA ILE A 23 -0.12 -3.52 2.92
C ILE A 23 0.52 -2.13 2.92
N ALA A 24 -0.03 -1.19 3.69
CA ALA A 24 0.51 0.16 3.77
C ALA A 24 1.95 0.20 4.30
N ALA A 25 2.28 -0.63 5.30
CA ALA A 25 3.61 -0.71 5.89
C ALA A 25 4.67 -1.32 4.96
N GLN A 26 4.27 -2.13 3.98
CA GLN A 26 5.18 -2.76 3.03
C GLN A 26 5.42 -1.91 1.77
N CYS A 27 4.61 -0.88 1.53
CA CYS A 27 4.82 0.08 0.46
C CYS A 27 5.91 1.10 0.83
N ALA A 28 6.69 1.53 -0.16
CA ALA A 28 7.66 2.59 0.04
C ALA A 28 6.98 3.94 0.32
N ASP A 29 7.63 4.80 1.09
CA ASP A 29 7.14 6.14 1.40
C ASP A 29 6.80 6.92 0.12
N GLY A 30 5.63 7.55 0.12
CA GLY A 30 5.15 8.34 -1.02
C GLY A 30 4.52 7.54 -2.16
N VAL A 31 4.49 6.21 -2.08
CA VAL A 31 3.79 5.37 -3.09
C VAL A 31 2.28 5.37 -2.86
N LEU A 32 1.85 5.24 -1.61
CA LEU A 32 0.43 5.26 -1.25
C LEU A 32 0.01 6.66 -0.80
N THR A 33 -0.95 7.23 -1.52
CA THR A 33 -1.52 8.54 -1.24
C THR A 33 -3.02 8.41 -0.93
N GLY A 34 -3.65 9.53 -0.60
CA GLY A 34 -5.09 9.63 -0.45
C GLY A 34 -5.88 9.20 -1.71
N MET A 35 -5.26 9.25 -2.89
CA MET A 35 -5.88 8.83 -4.15
C MET A 35 -5.98 7.30 -4.28
N ASP A 36 -5.07 6.57 -3.62
CA ASP A 36 -4.99 5.12 -3.68
C ASP A 36 -5.91 4.43 -2.68
N ARG A 37 -6.56 5.18 -1.78
CA ARG A 37 -7.39 4.65 -0.69
C ARG A 37 -8.43 3.63 -1.16
N ALA A 38 -9.16 3.92 -2.23
CA ALA A 38 -10.21 3.02 -2.71
C ALA A 38 -9.63 1.71 -3.27
N ALA A 39 -8.49 1.81 -3.96
CA ALA A 39 -7.78 0.64 -4.46
C ALA A 39 -7.21 -0.19 -3.30
N LEU A 40 -6.57 0.47 -2.32
CA LEU A 40 -6.04 -0.19 -1.13
C LEU A 40 -7.14 -0.87 -0.32
N GLU A 41 -8.29 -0.22 -0.15
CA GLU A 41 -9.45 -0.81 0.52
C GLU A 41 -9.88 -2.11 -0.15
N THR A 42 -10.02 -2.09 -1.47
CA THR A 42 -10.43 -3.25 -2.26
C THR A 42 -9.45 -4.42 -2.07
N VAL A 43 -8.15 -4.13 -2.09
CA VAL A 43 -7.12 -5.15 -1.90
C VAL A 43 -7.08 -5.65 -0.47
N ALA A 44 -7.22 -4.76 0.52
CA ALA A 44 -7.26 -5.13 1.93
C ALA A 44 -8.44 -6.07 2.23
N CYS A 45 -9.63 -5.75 1.72
CA CYS A 45 -10.80 -6.63 1.81
C CYS A 45 -10.54 -8.01 1.19
N ALA A 46 -10.01 -8.04 -0.04
CA ALA A 46 -9.71 -9.30 -0.73
C ALA A 46 -8.61 -10.12 -0.02
N PHE A 47 -7.61 -9.45 0.53
CA PHE A 47 -6.49 -10.08 1.23
C PHE A 47 -6.93 -10.68 2.57
N ALA A 48 -7.72 -9.94 3.35
CA ALA A 48 -8.31 -10.42 4.59
C ALA A 48 -9.28 -11.59 4.36
N TRP A 49 -10.10 -11.53 3.29
CA TRP A 49 -10.96 -12.65 2.89
C TRP A 49 -10.13 -13.91 2.61
N MET A 50 -9.01 -13.77 1.89
CA MET A 50 -8.14 -14.88 1.51
C MET A 50 -7.56 -15.62 2.72
N TRP A 51 -7.33 -14.94 3.85
CA TRP A 51 -6.83 -15.57 5.08
C TRP A 51 -7.80 -16.59 5.67
N LYS A 52 -9.10 -16.43 5.41
CA LYS A 52 -10.17 -17.26 5.97
C LYS A 52 -10.83 -18.18 4.94
N ALA A 53 -10.48 -18.04 3.67
CA ALA A 53 -11.10 -18.80 2.60
C ALA A 53 -10.68 -20.29 2.69
N ASP A 54 -11.66 -21.19 2.74
CA ASP A 54 -11.42 -22.65 2.69
C ASP A 54 -10.74 -23.08 1.38
N SER A 55 -10.94 -22.31 0.31
CA SER A 55 -10.28 -22.50 -0.97
C SER A 55 -10.05 -21.17 -1.68
N VAL A 56 -8.86 -21.00 -2.25
CA VAL A 56 -8.49 -19.83 -3.05
C VAL A 56 -8.14 -20.31 -4.45
N THR A 57 -8.80 -19.79 -5.48
CA THR A 57 -8.47 -20.18 -6.85
C THR A 57 -7.19 -19.51 -7.32
N VAL A 58 -6.58 -20.07 -8.36
CA VAL A 58 -5.43 -19.45 -9.03
C VAL A 58 -5.81 -18.06 -9.58
N ALA A 59 -7.05 -17.88 -10.03
CA ALA A 59 -7.54 -16.61 -10.56
C ALA A 59 -7.66 -15.54 -9.46
N ASP A 60 -8.17 -15.92 -8.28
CA ASP A 60 -8.27 -15.01 -7.12
C ASP A 60 -6.87 -14.55 -6.69
N ARG A 61 -5.96 -15.51 -6.52
CA ARG A 61 -4.58 -15.23 -6.12
C ARG A 61 -3.86 -14.35 -7.15
N LYS A 62 -4.06 -14.60 -8.44
CA LYS A 62 -3.49 -13.78 -9.52
C LYS A 62 -4.06 -12.35 -9.49
N THR A 63 -5.36 -12.20 -9.25
CA THR A 63 -6.01 -10.89 -9.15
C THR A 63 -5.43 -10.09 -7.99
N ILE A 64 -5.34 -10.69 -6.80
CA ILE A 64 -4.75 -10.05 -5.61
C ILE A 64 -3.28 -9.67 -5.88
N LEU A 65 -2.47 -10.58 -6.41
CA LEU A 65 -1.06 -10.30 -6.72
C LEU A 65 -0.91 -9.17 -7.76
N THR A 66 -1.79 -9.12 -8.76
CA THR A 66 -1.80 -8.04 -9.76
C THR A 66 -2.12 -6.70 -9.12
N MET A 67 -3.06 -6.64 -8.17
CA MET A 67 -3.39 -5.39 -7.48
C MET A 67 -2.28 -4.96 -6.52
N LEU A 68 -1.70 -5.88 -5.75
CA LEU A 68 -0.53 -5.60 -4.88
C LEU A 68 0.67 -5.10 -5.70
N GLY A 69 0.87 -5.66 -6.90
CA GLY A 69 1.93 -5.19 -7.80
C GLY A 69 1.79 -3.72 -8.21
N LYS A 70 0.56 -3.21 -8.35
CA LYS A 70 0.32 -1.78 -8.64
C LYS A 70 0.82 -0.84 -7.53
N PHE A 71 0.97 -1.35 -6.31
CA PHE A 71 1.53 -0.60 -5.18
C PHE A 71 3.05 -0.82 -5.00
N GLY A 72 3.73 -1.40 -5.99
CA GLY A 72 5.19 -1.61 -5.92
C GLY A 72 5.62 -2.71 -4.96
N MET A 73 4.74 -3.66 -4.65
CA MET A 73 5.03 -4.65 -3.62
C MET A 73 5.92 -5.79 -4.11
N THR A 74 6.17 -5.90 -5.42
CA THR A 74 7.17 -6.83 -5.97
C THR A 74 8.46 -6.11 -6.37
N PRO A 75 9.62 -6.79 -6.35
CA PRO A 75 10.88 -6.19 -6.81
C PRO A 75 10.81 -5.63 -8.24
N SER A 76 10.09 -6.31 -9.13
CA SER A 76 9.90 -5.87 -10.52
C SER A 76 9.07 -4.60 -10.62
N ASP A 77 8.02 -4.49 -9.81
CA ASP A 77 7.15 -3.30 -9.82
C ASP A 77 7.85 -2.07 -9.23
N ARG A 78 8.73 -2.26 -8.23
CA ARG A 78 9.54 -1.16 -7.65
C ARG A 78 10.45 -0.50 -8.67
N ALA A 79 10.94 -1.22 -9.67
CA ALA A 79 11.82 -0.66 -10.69
C ALA A 79 11.13 0.37 -11.59
N GLY A 80 9.79 0.33 -11.68
CA GLY A 80 8.99 1.27 -12.47
C GLY A 80 8.43 2.45 -11.66
N LEU A 81 8.54 2.43 -10.33
CA LEU A 81 8.02 3.50 -9.48
C LEU A 81 9.00 4.68 -9.45
N SER A 82 8.55 5.83 -9.97
CA SER A 82 9.24 7.11 -9.77
C SER A 82 8.88 7.64 -8.39
N VAL A 83 9.58 7.18 -7.36
CA VAL A 83 9.47 7.75 -6.02
C VAL A 83 10.29 9.04 -5.99
N ALA A 84 9.69 10.14 -5.53
CA ALA A 84 10.44 11.38 -5.33
C ALA A 84 11.61 11.12 -4.38
N PRO A 85 12.82 11.64 -4.66
CA PRO A 85 13.96 11.46 -3.77
C PRO A 85 13.59 11.96 -2.36
N PRO A 86 14.03 11.27 -1.30
CA PRO A 86 13.75 11.69 0.06
C PRO A 86 14.17 13.16 0.24
N PRO A 87 13.43 13.95 1.04
CA PRO A 87 13.81 15.34 1.28
C PRO A 87 15.27 15.38 1.76
N LYS A 88 16.12 16.15 1.07
CA LYS A 88 17.49 16.38 1.50
C LYS A 88 17.44 16.84 2.96
N ARG A 89 18.03 16.06 3.85
CA ARG A 89 18.29 16.49 5.22
C ARG A 89 19.14 17.75 5.08
N GLY A 90 18.61 18.86 5.61
CA GLY A 90 19.15 20.20 5.38
C GLY A 90 20.65 20.26 5.59
N ASP A 91 21.33 20.94 4.67
CA ASP A 91 22.61 21.57 4.96
C ASP A 91 22.41 22.33 6.27
N PHE A 92 23.08 21.87 7.34
CA PHE A 92 23.19 22.66 8.55
C PHE A 92 23.88 23.95 8.14
N ASP A 93 23.15 25.07 8.29
CA ASP A 93 23.64 26.42 8.10
C ASP A 93 24.97 26.61 8.84
N ASP A 94 26.03 26.73 8.04
CA ASP A 94 27.25 27.43 8.40
C ASP A 94 26.92 28.92 8.58
N TYR A 95 26.45 29.38 9.76
CA TYR A 95 26.50 30.80 10.14
C TYR A 95 26.41 30.99 11.68
N GLU A 96 27.57 30.96 12.35
CA GLU A 96 28.23 32.07 13.10
C GLU A 96 29.23 31.54 14.15
#